data_AF-A0A4S9U362-F1
#
_entry.id   AF-A0A4S9U362-F1
#
_cell.length_a   1.000
_cell.length_b   1.000
_cell.length_c   1.000
_cell.angle_alpha   90.00
_cell.angle_beta   90.00
_cell.angle_gamma   90.00
#
_symmetry.space_group_name_H-M   'P 1'
#
loop_
_entity.id
_entity.type
_entity.pdbx_description
1 polymer ?
#
loop_
_entity_poly.entity_id
_entity_poly.type
_entity_poly.pdbx_seq_one_letter_code
_entity_poly.pdbx_strand_id
1 'polypeptide(L)'
;MVRKAYKPVETGGDTTTATAPASEVEAPSCFSDGLPLPQVMVFDLDYTLWPFWVDTHVTGPLKPTKDGLVVKDRYNDSYGFYPDVAAILVAIKEKNLTLCAASRTQAPELAREMLSYLHVPTSPSSSSSPKALSVFDELEIYPGDKKTHFSRIHKRTNIPYEEMLFFDDESRNKNVETLGVVMKLVRDGVSRKEVDAGVKLWRERNHRMKKED
;
A
#
# COMPACT_ATOMS: atom_id res chain seq x y z
N MET A 1 -14.21 22.17 16.01
CA MET A 1 -13.97 20.94 16.82
C MET A 1 -12.47 20.75 16.92
N VAL A 2 -11.94 20.88 18.13
CA VAL A 2 -10.50 20.78 18.40
C VAL A 2 -10.09 19.32 18.23
N ARG A 3 -9.15 19.04 17.33
CA ARG A 3 -8.58 17.70 17.13
C ARG A 3 -7.93 17.27 18.45
N LYS A 4 -8.46 16.23 19.10
CA LYS A 4 -7.69 15.51 20.11
C LYS A 4 -6.57 14.80 19.35
N ALA A 5 -5.36 15.34 19.44
CA ALA A 5 -4.17 14.62 19.03
C ALA A 5 -4.12 13.31 19.83
N TYR A 6 -4.13 12.19 19.11
CA TYR A 6 -3.75 10.91 19.68
C TYR A 6 -2.32 11.06 20.18
N LYS A 7 -2.11 10.95 21.49
CA LYS A 7 -0.78 10.84 22.06
C LYS A 7 -0.39 9.37 22.00
N PRO A 8 0.69 8.99 21.28
CA PRO A 8 1.23 7.65 21.38
C PRO A 8 1.61 7.39 22.84
N VAL A 9 1.31 6.19 23.33
CA VAL A 9 1.90 5.69 24.56
C VAL A 9 3.39 5.54 24.30
N GLU A 10 4.22 6.29 25.02
CA GLU A 10 5.66 6.09 25.03
C GLU A 10 5.96 4.73 25.70
N THR A 11 6.12 3.69 24.87
CA THR A 11 6.86 2.51 25.25
C THR A 11 8.21 2.55 24.56
N GLY A 12 9.27 2.79 25.33
CA GLY A 12 10.64 2.65 24.87
C GLY A 12 10.86 1.23 24.33
N GLY A 13 10.94 1.13 23.01
CA GLY A 13 11.14 -0.09 22.25
C GLY A 13 11.09 0.29 20.78
N ASP A 14 12.08 -0.13 20.01
CA ASP A 14 12.20 0.16 18.58
C ASP A 14 10.94 -0.38 17.85
N THR A 15 9.96 0.48 17.59
CA THR A 15 8.66 0.15 16.94
C THR A 15 8.80 -0.01 15.42
N THR A 16 10.03 -0.09 14.92
CA THR A 16 10.33 -0.21 13.50
C THR A 16 9.75 -1.50 12.94
N THR A 17 8.79 -1.38 12.04
CA THR A 17 8.30 -2.51 11.25
C THR A 17 9.21 -2.77 10.06
N ALA A 18 9.39 -4.03 9.71
CA ALA A 18 10.01 -4.46 8.46
C ALA A 18 9.12 -5.56 7.85
N THR A 19 8.95 -5.50 6.53
CA THR A 19 8.22 -6.56 5.81
C THR A 19 8.97 -7.89 5.90
N ALA A 20 8.23 -8.98 6.09
CA ALA A 20 8.78 -10.32 5.93
C ALA A 20 8.96 -10.64 4.43
N PRO A 21 9.89 -11.54 4.07
CA PRO A 21 9.97 -12.11 2.73
C PRO A 21 8.65 -12.75 2.29
N ALA A 22 8.28 -12.56 1.01
CA ALA A 22 7.01 -13.05 0.47
C ALA A 22 6.82 -14.56 0.64
N SER A 23 7.88 -15.37 0.55
CA SER A 23 7.81 -16.82 0.74
C SER A 23 7.49 -17.25 2.18
N GLU A 24 7.63 -16.36 3.17
CA GLU A 24 7.39 -16.66 4.58
C GLU A 24 5.97 -16.28 5.04
N VAL A 25 5.20 -15.59 4.20
CA VAL A 25 3.83 -15.15 4.49
C VAL A 25 2.93 -15.68 3.39
N GLU A 26 1.92 -16.49 3.73
CA GLU A 26 1.02 -17.00 2.69
C GLU A 26 0.25 -15.83 2.04
N ALA A 27 0.12 -15.89 0.72
CA ALA A 27 -0.61 -14.92 -0.08
C ALA A 27 -2.08 -14.77 0.36
N PRO A 28 -2.74 -13.63 0.05
CA PRO A 28 -4.18 -13.47 0.26
C PRO A 28 -4.98 -14.63 -0.35
N SER A 29 -5.84 -15.24 0.45
CA SER A 29 -6.58 -16.43 0.06
C SER A 29 -7.55 -16.18 -1.11
N CYS A 30 -8.04 -14.93 -1.25
CA CYS A 30 -8.87 -14.51 -2.37
C CYS A 30 -8.18 -14.63 -3.75
N PHE A 31 -6.84 -14.75 -3.81
CA PHE A 31 -6.12 -14.86 -5.07
C PHE A 31 -6.11 -16.29 -5.62
N SER A 32 -6.47 -17.29 -4.82
CA SER A 32 -6.47 -18.71 -5.21
C SER A 32 -7.86 -19.36 -5.16
N ASP A 33 -8.91 -18.63 -4.79
CA ASP A 33 -10.29 -19.16 -4.70
C ASP A 33 -11.00 -19.31 -6.06
N GLY A 34 -10.40 -18.77 -7.13
CA GLY A 34 -10.92 -18.86 -8.50
C GLY A 34 -12.15 -17.97 -8.76
N LEU A 35 -12.44 -17.01 -7.89
CA LEU A 35 -13.45 -15.98 -8.12
C LEU A 35 -12.81 -14.73 -8.76
N PRO A 36 -13.61 -13.86 -9.43
CA PRO A 36 -13.08 -12.66 -10.07
C PRO A 36 -12.27 -11.77 -9.13
N LEU A 37 -11.24 -11.12 -9.66
CA LEU A 37 -10.38 -10.17 -8.97
C LEU A 37 -10.54 -8.78 -9.59
N PRO A 38 -10.34 -7.69 -8.82
CA PRO A 38 -10.21 -6.36 -9.41
C PRO A 38 -8.98 -6.33 -10.34
N GLN A 39 -9.06 -5.59 -11.44
CA GLN A 39 -7.93 -5.46 -12.37
C GLN A 39 -6.84 -4.51 -11.83
N VAL A 40 -7.20 -3.57 -10.93
CA VAL A 40 -6.27 -2.65 -10.27
C VAL A 40 -6.41 -2.73 -8.75
N MET A 41 -5.28 -2.85 -8.06
CA MET A 41 -5.19 -2.59 -6.64
C MET A 41 -4.39 -1.31 -6.39
N VAL A 42 -5.03 -0.36 -5.72
CA VAL A 42 -4.43 0.94 -5.39
C VAL A 42 -4.23 1.02 -3.88
N PHE A 43 -3.05 1.44 -3.44
CA PHE A 43 -2.74 1.63 -2.02
C PHE A 43 -2.45 3.10 -1.74
N ASP A 44 -2.96 3.62 -0.63
CA ASP A 44 -2.32 4.76 0.02
C ASP A 44 -0.95 4.38 0.58
N LEU A 45 -0.16 5.37 1.01
CA LEU A 45 1.16 5.14 1.57
C LEU A 45 1.14 5.16 3.10
N ASP A 46 0.88 6.33 3.67
CA ASP A 46 0.97 6.56 5.11
C ASP A 46 -0.12 5.77 5.85
N TYR A 47 0.24 5.09 6.94
CA TYR A 47 -0.63 4.17 7.69
C TYR A 47 -1.31 3.06 6.89
N THR A 48 -0.90 2.86 5.63
CA THR A 48 -1.40 1.79 4.76
C THR A 48 -0.28 0.82 4.41
N LEU A 49 0.81 1.28 3.79
CA LEU A 49 2.00 0.46 3.53
C LEU A 49 3.02 0.52 4.65
N TRP A 50 3.07 1.63 5.39
CA TRP A 50 3.98 1.83 6.51
C TRP A 50 3.31 2.56 7.69
N PRO A 51 3.77 2.39 8.95
CA PRO A 51 3.06 2.87 10.14
C PRO A 51 3.36 4.32 10.54
N PHE A 52 3.51 5.23 9.58
CA PHE A 52 3.85 6.63 9.84
C PHE A 52 3.39 7.56 8.72
N TRP A 53 3.24 8.85 9.02
CA TRP A 53 3.22 9.93 8.02
C TRP A 53 4.63 10.32 7.59
N VAL A 54 4.96 10.15 6.31
CA VAL A 54 6.29 10.48 5.75
C VAL A 54 6.62 11.97 5.82
N ASP A 55 5.62 12.85 5.75
CA ASP A 55 5.83 14.31 5.80
C ASP A 55 5.96 14.88 7.22
N THR A 56 5.73 14.05 8.24
CA THR A 56 5.70 14.48 9.65
C THR A 56 6.78 13.79 10.46
N HIS A 57 6.94 12.47 10.28
CA HIS A 57 7.82 11.68 11.12
C HIS A 57 9.22 11.51 10.56
N VAL A 58 9.41 11.66 9.25
CA VAL A 58 10.67 11.33 8.57
C VAL A 58 11.45 12.60 8.24
N THR A 59 12.73 12.67 8.61
CA THR A 59 13.59 13.82 8.27
C THR A 59 14.79 13.44 7.42
N GLY A 60 14.79 13.86 6.15
CA GLY A 60 15.92 13.64 5.25
C GLY A 60 17.25 14.27 5.71
N PRO A 61 18.41 13.80 5.20
CA PRO A 61 18.56 12.80 4.15
C PRO A 61 18.29 11.37 4.65
N LEU A 62 17.93 10.49 3.71
CA LEU A 62 17.62 9.09 3.96
C LEU A 62 18.81 8.17 3.65
N LYS A 63 18.93 7.07 4.40
CA LYS A 63 19.96 6.05 4.20
C LYS A 63 19.37 4.64 4.37
N PRO A 64 19.32 3.81 3.31
CA PRO A 64 18.86 2.43 3.43
C PRO A 64 19.81 1.58 4.28
N THR A 65 19.26 0.59 4.99
CA THR A 65 20.02 -0.53 5.54
C THR A 65 20.54 -1.43 4.41
N LYS A 66 21.52 -2.30 4.72
CA LYS A 66 22.14 -3.17 3.71
C LYS A 66 21.16 -4.15 3.06
N ASP A 67 20.19 -4.64 3.83
CA ASP A 67 19.12 -5.52 3.35
C ASP A 67 18.03 -4.76 2.58
N GLY A 68 17.97 -3.43 2.72
CA GLY A 68 16.94 -2.57 2.14
C GLY A 68 15.55 -2.74 2.77
N LEU A 69 15.44 -3.41 3.91
CA LEU A 69 14.15 -3.59 4.59
C LEU A 69 13.74 -2.36 5.42
N VAL A 70 14.73 -1.53 5.78
CA VAL A 70 14.58 -0.35 6.60
C VAL A 70 15.33 0.82 5.96
N VAL A 71 14.78 2.02 6.11
CA VAL A 71 15.46 3.27 5.81
C VAL A 71 15.66 4.03 7.11
N LYS A 72 16.85 4.61 7.28
CA LYS A 72 17.18 5.50 8.39
C LYS A 72 17.16 6.94 7.94
N ASP A 73 16.62 7.81 8.79
CA ASP A 73 16.62 9.25 8.54
C ASP A 73 17.87 9.93 9.14
N ARG A 74 17.91 11.26 9.14
CA ARG A 74 19.02 12.04 9.70
C ARG A 74 19.27 11.76 11.20
N TYR A 75 18.22 11.43 11.94
CA TYR A 75 18.27 11.19 13.38
C TYR A 75 18.52 9.72 13.73
N ASN A 76 18.68 8.86 12.72
CA ASN A 76 18.78 7.40 12.81
C ASN A 76 17.49 6.69 13.24
N ASP A 77 16.36 7.39 13.19
CA ASP A 77 15.06 6.74 13.31
C ASP A 77 14.85 5.82 12.11
N SER A 78 14.19 4.69 12.34
CA SER A 78 14.12 3.58 11.39
C SER A 78 12.69 3.39 10.89
N TYR A 79 12.55 3.22 9.58
CA TYR A 79 11.28 3.21 8.87
C TYR A 79 11.22 2.07 7.87
N GLY A 80 10.16 1.26 7.93
CA GLY A 80 9.94 0.16 6.99
C GLY A 80 8.46 -0.15 6.84
N PHE A 81 8.14 -1.08 5.93
CA PHE A 81 6.77 -1.49 5.65
C PHE A 81 6.14 -2.31 6.78
N TYR A 82 4.81 -2.42 6.75
CA TYR A 82 4.09 -3.43 7.52
C TYR A 82 4.52 -4.87 7.13
N PRO A 83 4.40 -5.85 8.05
CA PRO A 83 4.96 -7.20 7.87
C PRO A 83 4.54 -7.94 6.59
N ASP A 84 3.28 -7.80 6.17
CA ASP A 84 2.71 -8.56 5.04
C ASP A 84 2.93 -7.90 3.68
N VAL A 85 3.46 -6.67 3.64
CA VAL A 85 3.44 -5.84 2.41
C VAL A 85 4.15 -6.54 1.25
N ALA A 86 5.34 -7.11 1.46
CA ALA A 86 6.05 -7.75 0.37
C ALA A 86 5.28 -8.94 -0.22
N ALA A 87 4.67 -9.78 0.62
CA ALA A 87 3.85 -10.89 0.16
C ALA A 87 2.64 -10.42 -0.65
N ILE A 88 1.98 -9.34 -0.21
CA ILE A 88 0.86 -8.74 -0.93
C ILE A 88 1.30 -8.21 -2.29
N LEU A 89 2.36 -7.39 -2.34
CA LEU A 89 2.82 -6.80 -3.60
C LEU A 89 3.29 -7.87 -4.59
N VAL A 90 4.02 -8.88 -4.13
CA VAL A 90 4.45 -10.01 -4.97
C VAL A 90 3.24 -10.78 -5.51
N ALA A 91 2.28 -11.13 -4.65
CA ALA A 91 1.11 -11.88 -5.06
C ALA A 91 0.24 -11.12 -6.08
N ILE A 92 0.15 -9.79 -5.98
CA ILE A 92 -0.54 -8.93 -6.96
C ILE A 92 0.13 -9.04 -8.33
N LYS A 93 1.46 -8.96 -8.38
CA LYS A 93 2.23 -9.09 -9.63
C LYS A 93 2.13 -10.49 -10.23
N GLU A 94 2.18 -11.54 -9.41
CA GLU A 94 1.99 -12.93 -9.86
C GLU A 94 0.60 -13.18 -10.46
N LYS A 95 -0.41 -12.43 -10.01
CA LYS A 95 -1.77 -12.46 -10.57
C LYS A 95 -1.95 -11.55 -11.79
N ASN A 96 -0.88 -10.91 -12.26
CA ASN A 96 -0.89 -9.94 -13.36
C ASN A 96 -1.89 -8.79 -13.14
N LEU A 97 -2.13 -8.41 -11.89
CA LEU A 97 -2.96 -7.26 -11.56
C LEU A 97 -2.12 -5.98 -11.64
N THR A 98 -2.77 -4.88 -12.02
CA THR A 98 -2.12 -3.57 -12.01
C THR A 98 -1.99 -3.09 -10.57
N LEU A 99 -0.78 -2.72 -10.16
CA LEU A 99 -0.46 -2.22 -8.82
C LEU A 99 -0.19 -0.72 -8.88
N CYS A 100 -0.96 0.07 -8.14
CA CYS A 100 -0.77 1.52 -8.08
C CYS A 100 -0.61 2.04 -6.64
N ALA A 101 0.01 3.20 -6.51
CA ALA A 101 -0.07 4.00 -5.28
C ALA A 101 -0.77 5.33 -5.55
N ALA A 102 -1.58 5.78 -4.61
CA ALA A 102 -2.19 7.10 -4.60
C ALA A 102 -1.99 7.71 -3.22
N SER A 103 -1.21 8.79 -3.06
CA SER A 103 -0.94 9.42 -1.76
C SER A 103 -1.01 10.93 -1.80
N ARG A 104 -1.56 11.50 -0.71
CA ARG A 104 -1.78 12.94 -0.52
C ARG A 104 -0.68 13.65 0.28
N THR A 105 0.43 12.96 0.55
CA THR A 105 1.53 13.47 1.37
C THR A 105 2.00 14.85 0.92
N GLN A 106 2.38 15.71 1.87
CA GLN A 106 3.05 17.00 1.57
C GLN A 106 4.52 16.84 1.21
N ALA A 107 5.10 15.64 1.32
CA ALA A 107 6.49 15.34 1.00
C ALA A 107 6.61 14.32 -0.16
N PRO A 108 6.13 14.65 -1.38
CA PRO A 108 6.03 13.68 -2.46
C PRO A 108 7.38 13.17 -2.96
N GLU A 109 8.45 13.95 -2.89
CA GLU A 109 9.81 13.54 -3.24
C GLU A 109 10.37 12.56 -2.20
N LEU A 110 10.16 12.84 -0.91
CA LEU A 110 10.62 11.99 0.19
C LEU A 110 9.92 10.63 0.18
N ALA A 111 8.60 10.61 -0.12
CA ALA A 111 7.85 9.37 -0.29
C ALA A 111 8.38 8.52 -1.46
N ARG A 112 8.72 9.15 -2.60
CA ARG A 112 9.34 8.44 -3.73
C ARG A 112 10.74 7.93 -3.38
N GLU A 113 11.51 8.71 -2.64
CA GLU A 113 12.84 8.31 -2.16
C GLU A 113 12.74 7.09 -1.25
N MET A 114 11.81 7.08 -0.28
CA MET A 114 11.50 5.91 0.55
C MET A 114 11.20 4.66 -0.28
N LEU A 115 10.29 4.75 -1.27
CA LEU A 115 9.96 3.64 -2.16
C LEU A 115 11.16 3.20 -3.02
N SER A 116 12.09 4.11 -3.34
CA SER A 116 13.31 3.81 -4.10
C SER A 116 14.39 3.10 -3.28
N TYR A 117 14.25 3.08 -1.96
CA TYR A 117 15.16 2.44 -1.02
C TYR A 117 14.61 1.16 -0.41
N LEU A 118 13.33 1.14 -0.07
CA LEU A 118 12.69 -0.04 0.51
C LEU A 118 12.57 -1.17 -0.52
N HIS A 119 12.94 -2.38 -0.09
CA HIS A 119 12.88 -3.60 -0.88
C HIS A 119 11.58 -4.39 -0.65
N VAL A 120 11.21 -5.17 -1.67
CA VAL A 120 10.11 -6.15 -1.66
C VAL A 120 10.74 -7.54 -1.71
N PRO A 121 11.16 -8.11 -0.55
CA PRO A 121 11.83 -9.40 -0.51
C PRO A 121 10.91 -10.54 -0.94
N THR A 122 11.40 -11.42 -1.83
CA THR A 122 10.67 -12.62 -2.26
C THR A 122 11.03 -13.85 -1.43
N SER A 123 12.29 -13.99 -1.03
CA SER A 123 12.84 -15.11 -0.26
C SER A 123 13.97 -14.63 0.66
N PRO A 124 14.20 -15.24 1.83
CA PRO A 124 15.27 -14.88 2.76
C PRO A 124 16.67 -14.95 2.14
N SER A 125 16.86 -15.83 1.17
CA SER A 125 18.14 -16.08 0.50
C SER A 125 18.31 -15.32 -0.82
N SER A 126 17.33 -14.48 -1.21
CA SER A 126 17.42 -13.75 -2.47
C SER A 126 18.55 -12.73 -2.41
N SER A 127 19.55 -12.89 -3.29
CA SER A 127 20.70 -11.99 -3.40
C SER A 127 20.33 -10.59 -3.89
N SER A 128 19.13 -10.43 -4.46
CA SER A 128 18.58 -9.15 -4.89
C SER A 128 17.07 -9.18 -4.75
N SER A 129 16.53 -8.22 -4.00
CA SER A 129 15.09 -7.98 -3.91
C SER A 129 14.76 -6.72 -4.71
N PRO A 130 13.66 -6.69 -5.49
CA PRO A 130 13.27 -5.48 -6.21
C PRO A 130 12.95 -4.36 -5.22
N LYS A 131 13.25 -3.13 -5.61
CA LYS A 131 12.84 -1.93 -4.88
C LYS A 131 11.35 -1.73 -5.06
N ALA A 132 10.65 -1.28 -4.02
CA ALA A 132 9.20 -1.08 -4.05
C ALA A 132 8.78 -0.16 -5.20
N LEU A 133 9.53 0.92 -5.45
CA LEU A 133 9.28 1.85 -6.56
C LEU A 133 9.18 1.14 -7.92
N SER A 134 9.97 0.08 -8.15
CA SER A 134 9.99 -0.66 -9.41
C SER A 134 8.87 -1.69 -9.56
N VAL A 135 8.15 -1.99 -8.48
CA VAL A 135 7.04 -2.96 -8.46
C VAL A 135 5.70 -2.29 -8.80
N PHE A 136 5.56 -0.99 -8.48
CA PHE A 136 4.37 -0.20 -8.82
C PHE A 136 4.33 0.13 -10.32
N ASP A 137 3.17 -0.07 -10.94
CA ASP A 137 2.91 0.27 -12.33
C ASP A 137 2.60 1.76 -12.51
N GLU A 138 1.90 2.38 -11.55
CA GLU A 138 1.57 3.81 -11.56
C GLU A 138 1.65 4.43 -10.15
N LEU A 139 2.14 5.67 -10.07
CA LEU A 139 2.38 6.40 -8.81
C LEU A 139 1.83 7.82 -8.85
N GLU A 140 0.67 8.01 -8.22
CA GLU A 140 0.09 9.32 -8.00
C GLU A 140 0.42 9.79 -6.57
N ILE A 141 1.54 10.50 -6.39
CA ILE A 141 2.00 10.96 -5.08
C ILE A 141 2.17 12.48 -5.12
N TYR A 142 1.19 13.21 -4.58
CA TYR A 142 1.18 14.67 -4.44
C TYR A 142 -0.03 15.14 -3.60
N PRO A 143 0.03 16.35 -3.01
CA PRO A 143 -1.14 16.95 -2.35
C PRO A 143 -2.35 17.11 -3.28
N GLY A 144 -3.53 16.67 -2.83
CA GLY A 144 -4.76 16.88 -3.59
C GLY A 144 -5.93 16.05 -3.11
N ASP A 145 -7.01 16.03 -3.90
CA ASP A 145 -8.13 15.12 -3.74
C ASP A 145 -7.81 13.77 -4.41
N LYS A 146 -8.11 12.64 -3.75
CA LYS A 146 -7.89 11.30 -4.30
C LYS A 146 -8.68 11.07 -5.60
N LYS A 147 -9.78 11.78 -5.84
CA LYS A 147 -10.47 11.73 -7.15
C LYS A 147 -9.57 12.12 -8.32
N THR A 148 -8.70 13.12 -8.13
CA THR A 148 -7.74 13.52 -9.18
C THR A 148 -6.69 12.44 -9.43
N HIS A 149 -6.24 11.77 -8.37
CA HIS A 149 -5.30 10.66 -8.44
C HIS A 149 -5.93 9.50 -9.23
N PHE A 150 -7.14 9.08 -8.85
CA PHE A 150 -7.87 8.02 -9.54
C PHE A 150 -8.20 8.37 -10.99
N SER A 151 -8.51 9.63 -11.30
CA SER A 151 -8.72 10.08 -12.68
C SER A 151 -7.47 9.90 -13.55
N ARG A 152 -6.28 10.13 -12.99
CA ARG A 152 -5.01 9.91 -13.69
C ARG A 152 -4.66 8.43 -13.81
N ILE A 153 -4.85 7.64 -12.75
CA ILE A 153 -4.71 6.18 -12.79
C ILE A 153 -5.60 5.61 -13.89
N HIS A 154 -6.90 5.93 -13.88
CA HIS A 154 -7.86 5.52 -14.92
C HIS A 154 -7.39 5.90 -16.33
N LYS A 155 -6.92 7.14 -16.52
CA LYS A 155 -6.41 7.60 -17.81
C LYS A 155 -5.16 6.84 -18.28
N ARG A 156 -4.27 6.46 -17.36
CA ARG A 156 -3.00 5.77 -17.67
C ARG A 156 -3.21 4.29 -17.92
N THR A 157 -4.02 3.64 -17.10
CA THR A 157 -4.28 2.20 -17.18
C THR A 157 -5.38 1.86 -18.18
N ASN A 158 -6.27 2.82 -18.48
CA ASN A 158 -7.49 2.62 -19.27
C ASN A 158 -8.43 1.56 -18.66
N ILE A 159 -8.37 1.37 -17.34
CA ILE A 159 -9.21 0.41 -16.61
C ILE A 159 -10.41 1.14 -15.98
N PRO A 160 -11.66 0.63 -16.09
CA PRO A 160 -12.83 1.24 -15.47
C PRO A 160 -12.72 1.37 -13.94
N TYR A 161 -13.41 2.35 -13.35
CA TYR A 161 -13.36 2.55 -11.90
C TYR A 161 -13.95 1.37 -11.12
N GLU A 162 -14.98 0.70 -11.64
CA GLU A 162 -15.57 -0.49 -11.01
C GLU A 162 -14.59 -1.68 -10.92
N GLU A 163 -13.50 -1.66 -11.68
CA GLU A 163 -12.42 -2.68 -11.64
C GLU A 163 -11.30 -2.31 -10.65
N MET A 164 -11.44 -1.21 -9.92
CA MET A 164 -10.43 -0.72 -8.98
C MET A 164 -10.84 -0.99 -7.54
N LEU A 165 -9.91 -1.58 -6.78
CA LEU A 165 -9.99 -1.71 -5.33
C LEU A 165 -8.93 -0.83 -4.68
N PHE A 166 -9.35 0.00 -3.73
CA PHE A 166 -8.51 0.98 -3.06
C PHE A 166 -8.39 0.71 -1.56
N PHE A 167 -7.18 0.70 -1.03
CA PHE A 167 -6.89 0.57 0.40
C PHE A 167 -6.30 1.87 0.94
N ASP A 168 -6.90 2.41 2.00
CA ASP A 168 -6.51 3.69 2.61
C ASP A 168 -7.04 3.76 4.05
N ASP A 169 -6.30 4.39 4.96
CA ASP A 169 -6.63 4.46 6.39
C ASP A 169 -7.59 5.62 6.73
N GLU A 170 -7.76 6.56 5.81
CA GLU A 170 -8.40 7.83 6.06
C GLU A 170 -9.79 7.86 5.42
N SER A 171 -10.81 7.75 6.28
CA SER A 171 -12.22 7.69 5.91
C SER A 171 -12.69 8.79 4.95
N ARG A 172 -12.09 9.99 4.99
CA ARG A 172 -12.47 11.09 4.08
C ARG A 172 -12.17 10.77 2.61
N ASN A 173 -11.22 9.88 2.35
CA ASN A 173 -10.84 9.45 1.00
C ASN A 173 -11.88 8.50 0.38
N LYS A 174 -12.90 8.07 1.15
CA LYS A 174 -14.06 7.33 0.63
C LYS A 174 -14.86 8.10 -0.42
N ASN A 175 -14.62 9.40 -0.56
CA ASN A 175 -15.19 10.20 -1.65
C ASN A 175 -14.87 9.64 -3.05
N VAL A 176 -13.78 8.87 -3.23
CA VAL A 176 -13.45 8.22 -4.52
C VAL A 176 -14.51 7.22 -4.97
N GLU A 177 -15.32 6.68 -4.07
CA GLU A 177 -16.38 5.72 -4.41
C GLU A 177 -17.47 6.35 -5.30
N THR A 178 -17.57 7.68 -5.32
CA THR A 178 -18.46 8.40 -6.27
C THR A 178 -18.04 8.24 -7.73
N LEU A 179 -16.82 7.75 -8.01
CA LEU A 179 -16.34 7.41 -9.34
C LEU A 179 -16.68 5.96 -9.75
N GLY A 180 -17.07 5.09 -8.81
CA GLY A 180 -17.27 3.64 -9.03
C GLY A 180 -16.21 2.75 -8.37
N VAL A 181 -15.13 3.34 -7.85
CA VAL A 181 -14.08 2.62 -7.09
C VAL A 181 -14.68 2.01 -5.82
N VAL A 182 -14.21 0.82 -5.42
CA VAL A 182 -14.50 0.27 -4.10
C VAL A 182 -13.36 0.58 -3.15
N MET A 183 -13.64 1.25 -2.02
CA MET A 183 -12.64 1.54 -1.01
C MET A 183 -12.78 0.59 0.20
N LYS A 184 -11.66 -0.04 0.57
CA LYS A 184 -11.48 -0.71 1.85
C LYS A 184 -10.73 0.22 2.81
N LEU A 185 -11.45 0.66 3.85
CA LEU A 185 -10.82 1.33 4.99
C LEU A 185 -9.95 0.34 5.76
N VAL A 186 -8.65 0.63 5.88
CA VAL A 186 -7.71 -0.09 6.75
C VAL A 186 -7.49 0.71 8.04
N ARG A 187 -7.11 0.08 9.16
CA ARG A 187 -6.90 0.79 10.44
C ARG A 187 -5.50 0.65 10.98
N ASP A 188 -4.93 -0.54 10.81
CA ASP A 188 -3.64 -0.93 11.39
C ASP A 188 -2.66 -1.35 10.27
N GLY A 189 -2.73 -0.66 9.13
CA GLY A 189 -2.00 -1.04 7.92
C GLY A 189 -2.67 -2.13 7.11
N VAL A 190 -2.18 -2.33 5.89
CA VAL A 190 -2.60 -3.45 5.06
C VAL A 190 -2.01 -4.77 5.58
N SER A 191 -2.85 -5.79 5.63
CA SER A 191 -2.46 -7.18 5.85
C SER A 191 -3.14 -8.08 4.82
N ARG A 192 -2.75 -9.35 4.74
CA ARG A 192 -3.46 -10.33 3.89
C ARG A 192 -4.96 -10.39 4.18
N LYS A 193 -5.36 -10.22 5.44
CA LYS A 193 -6.76 -10.24 5.87
C LYS A 193 -7.51 -9.01 5.37
N GLU A 194 -6.84 -7.86 5.33
CA GLU A 194 -7.40 -6.65 4.75
C GLU A 194 -7.60 -6.80 3.24
N VAL A 195 -6.65 -7.42 2.53
CA VAL A 195 -6.78 -7.72 1.10
C VAL A 195 -7.95 -8.67 0.84
N ASP A 196 -8.05 -9.77 1.58
CA ASP A 196 -9.16 -10.73 1.49
C ASP A 196 -10.52 -10.04 1.73
N ALA A 197 -10.60 -9.21 2.77
CA ALA A 197 -11.81 -8.44 3.08
C ALA A 197 -12.14 -7.39 2.01
N GLY A 198 -11.11 -6.72 1.46
CA GLY A 198 -11.26 -5.73 0.38
C GLY A 198 -11.76 -6.37 -0.91
N VAL A 199 -11.18 -7.49 -1.33
CA VAL A 199 -11.62 -8.23 -2.51
C VAL A 199 -13.04 -8.76 -2.34
N LYS A 200 -13.37 -9.31 -1.17
CA LYS A 200 -14.76 -9.71 -0.85
C LYS A 200 -15.73 -8.54 -0.99
N LEU A 201 -15.41 -7.38 -0.39
CA LEU A 201 -16.23 -6.17 -0.49
C LEU A 201 -16.40 -5.72 -1.94
N TRP A 202 -15.33 -5.76 -2.73
CA TRP A 202 -15.38 -5.42 -4.15
C TRP A 202 -16.27 -6.37 -4.95
N ARG A 203 -16.17 -7.69 -4.70
CA ARG A 203 -17.04 -8.69 -5.34
C ARG A 203 -18.51 -8.48 -4.98
N GLU A 204 -18.81 -8.19 -3.71
CA GLU A 204 -20.17 -7.92 -3.24
C GLU A 204 -20.77 -6.68 -3.91
N ARG A 205 -20.01 -5.59 -4.00
CA ARG A 205 -20.47 -4.33 -4.62
C ARG A 205 -20.61 -4.39 -6.13
N ASN A 206 -19.84 -5.25 -6.78
CA ASN A 206 -19.86 -5.42 -8.24
C ASN A 206 -20.60 -6.70 -8.70
N HIS A 207 -21.28 -7.41 -7.80
CA HIS A 207 -22.02 -8.64 -8.08
C HIS A 207 -21.17 -9.79 -8.66
N ARG A 208 -19.89 -9.89 -8.27
CA ARG A 208 -18.91 -10.90 -8.75
C ARG A 208 -18.64 -12.01 -7.73
N MET A 209 -19.70 -12.49 -7.07
CA MET A 209 -19.62 -13.57 -6.07
C MET A 209 -19.70 -14.98 -6.68
N LYS A 210 -19.62 -15.09 -8.00
CA LYS A 210 -19.63 -16.34 -8.76
C LYS A 210 -18.45 -16.36 -9.73
N LYS A 211 -18.04 -17.54 -10.16
CA LYS A 211 -17.08 -17.67 -11.27
C LYS A 211 -17.68 -17.07 -12.53
N GLU A 212 -16.85 -16.40 -13.31
CA GLU A 212 -17.20 -16.01 -14.68
C GLU A 212 -17.09 -17.27 -15.56
N ASP A 213 -18.09 -17.48 -16.43
CA ASP A 213 -18.19 -18.63 -17.34
C ASP A 213 -17.17 -18.54 -18.48
#